data_AF-A0A6J2R9W1-F1
#
_entry.id   AF-A0A6J2R9W1-F1
#
_cell.length_a   1.000
_cell.length_b   1.000
_cell.length_c   1.000
_cell.angle_alpha   90.00
_cell.angle_beta   90.00
_cell.angle_gamma   90.00
#
_symmetry.space_group_name_H-M   'P 1'
#
loop_
_entity.id
_entity.type
_entity.pdbx_description
1 polymer ?
#
loop_
_entity_poly.entity_id
_entity_poly.type
_entity_poly.pdbx_seq_one_letter_code
_entity_poly.pdbx_strand_id
1 'polypeptide(L)'
;MKKSRNLLLTAGSSLVLLRNIRNTLENTTGLVRSMVCNLKAKKAAIIAPFRNYVEMLKWLGNMLKGVTDLGVVNLDSQLKVSPRLESEGLQGRLSEAEQKLNNTVKYVQSLMNTVSSVSDKMFPAVSFLVLMMFIALHIKKYCNDMKYENRFVSSRFVDFDEKQKAEGKPHVLPLTPEEEKLYTAVPSARPTPREGRAMLKFGVPVASHLVAWVIFITVDALLYCFVDIGIATLIGIPLGEENHQKDFSYSVTLFEKECLPKPKLLLYDSIVPLAAILLTLLLMALMAAKVAQLRLMVCERFFTTAAEMRAEFLHAKILRKRLKRRKESNNCSLTSLYFKPHFWCPLLFRPKEDPHSTV
;
A
#
# COMPACT_ATOMS: atom_id res chain seq x y z
N MET A 1 -11.40 -2.66 13.42
CA MET A 1 -11.40 -2.27 12.00
C MET A 1 -10.30 -1.27 11.64
N LYS A 2 -10.27 -0.02 12.16
CA LYS A 2 -9.22 0.97 11.77
C LYS A 2 -7.77 0.47 11.94
N LYS A 3 -7.43 -0.09 13.11
CA LYS A 3 -6.06 -0.59 13.39
C LYS A 3 -5.72 -1.83 12.56
N SER A 4 -6.67 -2.76 12.42
CA SER A 4 -6.52 -3.96 11.57
C SER A 4 -6.36 -3.60 10.08
N ARG A 5 -7.14 -2.64 9.56
CA ARG A 5 -6.94 -2.07 8.22
C ARG A 5 -5.54 -1.49 8.07
N ASN A 6 -5.11 -0.65 9.01
CA ASN A 6 -3.77 -0.05 8.93
C ASN A 6 -2.68 -1.13 8.97
N LEU A 7 -2.83 -2.17 9.80
CA LEU A 7 -1.91 -3.33 9.80
C LEU A 7 -1.90 -4.04 8.44
N LEU A 8 -3.07 -4.28 7.83
CA LEU A 8 -3.16 -4.92 6.51
C LEU A 8 -2.55 -4.05 5.40
N LEU A 9 -2.76 -2.73 5.44
CA LEU A 9 -2.18 -1.78 4.50
C LEU A 9 -0.67 -1.67 4.67
N THR A 10 -0.18 -1.68 5.91
CA THR A 10 1.25 -1.74 6.21
C THR A 10 1.85 -3.06 5.74
N ALA A 11 1.19 -4.20 5.97
CA ALA A 11 1.61 -5.51 5.48
C ALA A 11 1.65 -5.58 3.95
N GLY A 12 0.62 -5.04 3.28
CA GLY A 12 0.61 -4.93 1.82
C GLY A 12 1.71 -4.03 1.29
N SER A 13 1.95 -2.89 1.95
CA SER A 13 3.03 -1.97 1.58
C SER A 13 4.41 -2.59 1.79
N SER A 14 4.63 -3.31 2.91
CA SER A 14 5.88 -4.04 3.14
C SER A 14 6.06 -5.16 2.13
N LEU A 15 5.00 -5.87 1.75
CA LEU A 15 5.07 -6.92 0.73
C LEU A 15 5.46 -6.35 -0.64
N VAL A 16 4.82 -5.25 -1.06
CA VAL A 16 5.15 -4.57 -2.33
C VAL A 16 6.57 -4.05 -2.31
N LEU A 17 6.98 -3.38 -1.23
CA LEU A 17 8.34 -2.87 -1.08
C LEU A 17 9.39 -3.99 -1.11
N LEU A 18 9.21 -5.05 -0.31
CA LEU A 18 10.16 -6.17 -0.25
C LEU A 18 10.29 -6.87 -1.60
N ARG A 19 9.18 -7.06 -2.32
CA ARG A 19 9.18 -7.68 -3.65
C ARG A 19 9.81 -6.77 -4.69
N ASN A 20 9.49 -5.48 -4.67
CA ASN A 20 10.11 -4.50 -5.56
C ASN A 20 11.63 -4.43 -5.34
N ILE A 21 12.07 -4.40 -4.08
CA ILE A 21 13.52 -4.42 -3.75
C ILE A 21 14.15 -5.71 -4.25
N ARG A 22 13.50 -6.87 -4.09
CA ARG A 22 14.01 -8.16 -4.58
C ARG A 22 14.13 -8.17 -6.11
N ASN A 23 13.10 -7.71 -6.81
CA ASN A 23 13.12 -7.65 -8.28
C ASN A 23 14.18 -6.67 -8.79
N THR A 24 14.26 -5.49 -8.20
CA THR A 24 15.31 -4.49 -8.48
C THR A 24 16.68 -5.10 -8.24
N LEU A 25 16.91 -5.75 -7.10
CA LEU A 25 18.20 -6.37 -6.76
C LEU A 25 18.59 -7.46 -7.78
N GLU A 26 17.66 -8.33 -8.17
CA GLU A 26 17.90 -9.38 -9.17
C GLU A 26 18.23 -8.78 -10.55
N ASN A 27 17.47 -7.78 -11.00
CA ASN A 27 17.68 -7.11 -12.29
C ASN A 27 18.98 -6.29 -12.32
N THR A 28 19.29 -5.52 -11.27
CA THR A 28 20.54 -4.76 -11.19
C THR A 28 21.75 -5.69 -11.08
N THR A 29 21.64 -6.79 -10.34
CA THR A 29 22.73 -7.78 -10.24
C THR A 29 22.97 -8.46 -11.60
N GLY A 30 21.91 -8.79 -12.33
CA GLY A 30 21.99 -9.31 -13.69
C GLY A 30 22.72 -8.35 -14.64
N LEU A 31 22.37 -7.05 -14.57
CA LEU A 31 23.02 -6.01 -15.36
C LEU A 31 24.51 -5.86 -15.04
N VAL A 32 24.87 -5.79 -13.75
CA VAL A 32 26.29 -5.66 -13.37
C VAL A 32 27.09 -6.90 -13.77
N ARG A 33 26.54 -8.11 -13.61
CA ARG A 33 27.20 -9.34 -14.09
C ARG A 33 27.39 -9.35 -15.60
N SER A 34 26.39 -8.87 -16.34
CA SER A 34 26.48 -8.69 -17.80
C SER A 34 27.59 -7.71 -18.19
N MET A 35 27.68 -6.56 -17.52
CA MET A 35 28.75 -5.59 -17.74
C MET A 35 30.13 -6.19 -17.47
N VAL A 36 30.30 -6.90 -16.35
CA VAL A 36 31.56 -7.59 -16.02
C VAL A 36 31.90 -8.66 -17.06
N CYS A 37 30.92 -9.46 -17.51
CA CYS A 37 31.09 -10.44 -18.58
C CYS A 37 31.54 -9.77 -19.88
N ASN A 38 30.87 -8.69 -20.29
CA ASN A 38 31.17 -7.96 -21.51
C ASN A 38 32.58 -7.36 -21.51
N LEU A 39 33.00 -6.76 -20.39
CA LEU A 39 34.36 -6.23 -20.24
C LEU A 39 35.42 -7.35 -20.31
N LYS A 40 35.15 -8.52 -19.70
CA LYS A 40 36.04 -9.69 -19.81
C LYS A 40 36.12 -10.20 -21.26
N ALA A 41 34.98 -10.32 -21.95
CA ALA A 41 34.91 -10.79 -23.33
C ALA A 41 35.59 -9.81 -24.30
N LYS A 42 35.31 -8.51 -24.21
CA LYS A 42 35.95 -7.46 -25.03
C LYS A 42 37.45 -7.41 -24.81
N LYS A 43 37.93 -7.53 -23.57
CA LYS A 43 39.36 -7.64 -23.27
C LYS A 43 39.98 -8.82 -24.03
N ALA A 44 39.37 -10.01 -23.96
CA ALA A 44 39.89 -11.19 -24.65
C ALA A 44 39.90 -11.02 -26.17
N ALA A 45 38.84 -10.46 -26.74
CA ALA A 45 38.72 -10.19 -28.17
C ALA A 45 39.76 -9.16 -28.67
N ILE A 46 40.06 -8.12 -27.89
CA ILE A 46 41.08 -7.12 -28.24
C ILE A 46 42.50 -7.72 -28.16
N ILE A 47 42.80 -8.57 -27.17
CA ILE A 47 44.13 -9.18 -27.01
C ILE A 47 44.43 -10.22 -28.11
N ALA A 48 43.42 -10.94 -28.58
CA ALA A 48 43.57 -12.03 -29.56
C ALA A 48 44.38 -11.64 -30.82
N PRO A 49 44.07 -10.55 -31.56
CA PRO A 49 44.84 -10.17 -32.75
C PRO A 49 46.26 -9.69 -32.41
N PHE A 50 46.45 -8.96 -31.29
CA PHE A 50 47.79 -8.51 -30.88
C PHE A 50 48.73 -9.66 -30.55
N ARG A 51 48.20 -10.81 -30.13
CA ARG A 51 49.01 -12.02 -29.91
C ARG A 51 49.76 -12.44 -31.17
N ASN A 52 49.10 -12.43 -32.33
CA ASN A 52 49.72 -12.80 -33.60
C ASN A 52 50.83 -11.82 -33.99
N TYR A 53 50.62 -10.52 -33.78
CA TYR A 53 51.66 -9.50 -34.00
C TYR A 53 52.84 -9.63 -33.05
N VAL A 54 52.59 -9.96 -31.78
CA VAL A 54 53.63 -10.22 -30.78
C VAL A 54 54.44 -11.46 -31.16
N GLU A 55 53.78 -12.53 -31.61
CA GLU A 55 54.44 -13.75 -32.11
C GLU A 55 55.28 -13.47 -33.37
N MET A 56 54.76 -12.66 -34.31
CA MET A 56 55.50 -12.20 -35.48
C MET A 56 56.74 -11.36 -35.10
N LEU A 57 56.60 -10.41 -34.19
CA LEU A 57 57.72 -9.57 -33.72
C LEU A 57 58.77 -10.40 -32.97
N LYS A 58 58.36 -11.40 -32.18
CA LYS A 58 59.28 -12.36 -31.56
C LYS A 58 59.99 -13.22 -32.60
N TRP A 59 59.29 -13.70 -33.63
CA TRP A 59 59.89 -14.44 -34.74
C TRP A 59 60.94 -13.60 -35.46
N LEU A 60 60.62 -12.33 -35.75
CA LEU A 60 61.53 -11.40 -36.42
C LEU A 60 62.77 -11.10 -35.55
N GLY A 61 62.58 -10.91 -34.24
CA GLY A 61 63.68 -10.76 -33.28
C GLY A 61 64.59 -11.99 -33.20
N ASN A 62 64.02 -13.20 -33.22
CA ASN A 62 64.78 -14.45 -33.22
C ASN A 62 65.57 -14.65 -34.53
N MET A 63 64.98 -14.28 -35.68
CA MET A 63 65.66 -14.33 -36.97
C MET A 63 66.84 -13.35 -37.03
N LEU A 64 66.67 -12.12 -36.54
CA LEU A 64 67.74 -11.12 -36.48
C LEU A 64 68.89 -11.55 -35.56
N LYS A 65 68.58 -12.22 -34.44
CA LYS A 65 69.60 -12.81 -33.56
C LYS A 65 70.46 -13.85 -34.29
N GLY A 66 69.83 -14.72 -35.08
CA GLY A 66 70.53 -15.74 -35.87
C GLY A 66 71.45 -15.17 -36.96
N VAL A 67 71.15 -13.97 -37.47
CA VAL A 67 72.00 -13.27 -38.47
C VAL A 67 73.15 -12.52 -37.82
N THR A 68 72.97 -11.96 -36.62
CA THR A 68 74.03 -11.26 -35.88
C THR A 68 75.12 -12.21 -35.34
N ASP A 69 74.78 -13.46 -35.05
CA ASP A 69 75.73 -14.50 -34.63
C ASP A 69 76.67 -14.98 -35.77
N LEU A 70 76.39 -14.58 -37.03
CA LEU A 70 77.18 -14.93 -38.23
C LEU A 70 78.30 -13.94 -38.57
N GLY A 71 78.62 -12.99 -37.68
CA GLY A 71 80.03 -12.60 -37.52
C GLY A 71 80.47 -11.15 -37.77
N VAL A 72 79.74 -10.10 -37.34
CA VAL A 72 80.37 -8.76 -37.21
C VAL A 72 79.98 -7.97 -35.94
N VAL A 73 78.82 -8.17 -35.31
CA VAL A 73 78.48 -7.50 -34.03
C VAL A 73 77.52 -8.34 -33.20
N ASN A 74 77.88 -8.62 -31.94
CA ASN A 74 77.05 -9.38 -31.00
C ASN A 74 76.05 -8.45 -30.31
N LEU A 75 74.76 -8.52 -30.67
CA LEU A 75 73.69 -7.76 -30.02
C LEU A 75 72.93 -8.66 -29.03
N ASP A 76 73.25 -8.53 -27.74
CA ASP A 76 72.48 -9.17 -26.67
C ASP A 76 71.24 -8.34 -26.34
N SER A 77 70.19 -8.49 -27.15
CA SER A 77 68.91 -7.80 -26.95
C SER A 77 67.79 -8.82 -26.81
N GLN A 78 67.45 -9.19 -25.56
CA GLN A 78 66.21 -9.92 -25.28
C GLN A 78 65.00 -9.03 -25.59
N LEU A 79 64.48 -9.13 -26.81
CA LEU A 79 63.33 -8.33 -27.26
C LEU A 79 62.05 -8.76 -26.50
N LYS A 80 61.75 -8.06 -25.40
CA LYS A 80 60.56 -8.26 -24.59
C LYS A 80 59.37 -7.49 -25.16
N VAL A 81 58.71 -8.06 -26.17
CA VAL A 81 57.46 -7.50 -26.72
C VAL A 81 56.28 -8.00 -25.91
N SER A 82 55.69 -7.11 -25.11
CA SER A 82 54.39 -7.32 -24.48
C SER A 82 53.44 -6.20 -24.90
N PRO A 83 52.20 -6.51 -25.32
CA PRO A 83 51.22 -5.47 -25.62
C PRO A 83 50.89 -4.73 -24.32
N ARG A 84 51.13 -3.41 -24.30
CA ARG A 84 50.88 -2.55 -23.13
C ARG A 84 49.39 -2.15 -23.09
N LEU A 85 48.51 -3.14 -22.99
CA LEU A 85 47.17 -2.93 -22.46
C LEU A 85 47.25 -3.10 -20.95
N GLU A 86 46.49 -2.30 -20.19
CA GLU A 86 46.36 -2.34 -18.72
C GLU A 86 45.69 -3.64 -18.23
N SER A 87 46.18 -4.79 -18.69
CA SER A 87 45.50 -6.08 -18.76
C SER A 87 45.46 -6.78 -17.39
N GLU A 88 46.58 -6.82 -16.68
CA GLU A 88 46.67 -7.48 -15.37
C GLU A 88 45.94 -6.67 -14.29
N GLY A 89 46.12 -5.35 -14.29
CA GLY A 89 45.42 -4.44 -13.37
C GLY A 89 43.90 -4.45 -13.57
N LEU A 90 43.42 -4.40 -14.81
CA LEU A 90 41.98 -4.46 -15.13
C LEU A 90 41.35 -5.79 -14.70
N GLN A 91 42.05 -6.92 -14.85
CA GLN A 91 41.53 -8.24 -14.44
C GLN A 91 41.43 -8.37 -12.93
N GLY A 92 42.41 -7.84 -12.18
CA GLY A 92 42.33 -7.72 -10.73
C GLY A 92 41.10 -6.93 -10.30
N ARG A 93 40.89 -5.74 -10.90
CA ARG A 93 39.73 -4.88 -10.58
C ARG A 93 38.39 -5.50 -10.96
N LEU A 94 38.29 -6.21 -12.09
CA LEU A 94 37.07 -6.91 -12.50
C LEU A 94 36.72 -8.06 -11.54
N SER A 95 37.71 -8.83 -11.10
CA SER A 95 37.53 -9.90 -10.10
C SER A 95 37.14 -9.34 -8.73
N GLU A 96 37.77 -8.24 -8.30
CA GLU A 96 37.41 -7.54 -7.06
C GLU A 96 35.96 -7.00 -7.11
N ALA A 97 35.57 -6.38 -8.22
CA ALA A 97 34.21 -5.87 -8.42
C ALA A 97 33.16 -6.99 -8.36
N GLU A 98 33.45 -8.14 -8.97
CA GLU A 98 32.58 -9.33 -8.92
C GLU A 98 32.47 -9.90 -7.50
N GLN A 99 33.59 -9.97 -6.76
CA GLN A 99 33.59 -10.41 -5.37
C GLN A 99 32.79 -9.46 -4.48
N LYS A 100 32.98 -8.14 -4.63
CA LYS A 100 32.26 -7.11 -3.87
C LYS A 100 30.76 -7.12 -4.17
N LEU A 101 30.37 -7.32 -5.43
CA LEU A 101 28.98 -7.52 -5.83
C LEU A 101 28.37 -8.74 -5.15
N ASN A 102 29.04 -9.90 -5.25
CA ASN A 102 28.53 -11.14 -4.65
C ASN A 102 28.40 -11.04 -3.12
N ASN A 103 29.32 -10.37 -2.44
CA ASN A 103 29.24 -10.11 -1.01
C ASN A 103 28.08 -9.19 -0.65
N THR A 104 27.86 -8.12 -1.43
CA THR A 104 26.75 -7.17 -1.22
C THR A 104 25.40 -7.85 -1.40
N VAL A 105 25.24 -8.65 -2.46
CA VAL A 105 24.01 -9.42 -2.72
C VAL A 105 23.72 -10.40 -1.59
N LYS A 106 24.73 -11.16 -1.13
CA LYS A 106 24.59 -12.08 0.01
C LYS A 106 24.17 -11.36 1.29
N TYR A 107 24.77 -10.20 1.57
CA TYR A 107 24.42 -9.40 2.74
C TYR A 107 22.96 -8.92 2.68
N VAL A 108 22.53 -8.33 1.57
CA VAL A 108 21.14 -7.85 1.40
C VAL A 108 20.15 -9.01 1.50
N GLN A 109 20.45 -10.16 0.89
CA GLN A 109 19.59 -11.34 0.95
C GLN A 109 19.51 -11.92 2.37
N SER A 110 20.62 -11.96 3.10
CA SER A 110 20.63 -12.35 4.51
C SER A 110 19.79 -11.42 5.38
N LEU A 111 19.93 -10.10 5.19
CA LEU A 111 19.16 -9.11 5.94
C LEU A 111 17.66 -9.26 5.67
N MET A 112 17.26 -9.43 4.41
CA MET A 112 15.87 -9.69 4.03
C MET A 112 15.31 -10.95 4.69
N ASN A 113 16.06 -12.05 4.69
CA ASN A 113 15.64 -13.31 5.31
C ASN A 113 15.49 -13.16 6.83
N THR A 114 16.43 -12.47 7.50
CA THR A 114 16.34 -12.19 8.94
C THR A 114 15.11 -11.33 9.25
N VAL A 115 14.88 -10.25 8.51
CA VAL A 115 13.72 -9.37 8.72
C VAL A 115 12.41 -10.15 8.54
N SER A 116 12.30 -10.95 7.48
CA SER A 116 11.10 -11.77 7.23
C SER A 116 10.86 -12.79 8.36
N SER A 117 11.90 -13.50 8.79
CA SER A 117 11.77 -14.53 9.82
C SER A 117 11.41 -13.97 11.19
N VAL A 118 11.94 -12.79 11.55
CA VAL A 118 11.58 -12.09 12.79
C VAL A 118 10.16 -11.56 12.71
N SER A 119 9.76 -10.97 11.57
CA SER A 119 8.40 -10.47 11.40
C SER A 119 7.39 -11.60 11.50
N ASP A 120 7.61 -12.73 10.82
CA ASP A 120 6.65 -13.84 10.79
C ASP A 120 6.40 -14.45 12.18
N LYS A 121 7.42 -14.45 13.05
CA LYS A 121 7.30 -14.98 14.42
C LYS A 121 6.74 -13.96 15.42
N MET A 122 7.15 -12.70 15.36
CA MET A 122 6.79 -11.71 16.39
C MET A 122 5.48 -10.98 16.10
N PHE A 123 5.12 -10.73 14.83
CA PHE A 123 3.89 -10.00 14.49
C PHE A 123 2.63 -10.66 15.01
N PRO A 124 2.42 -11.99 14.89
CA PRO A 124 1.20 -12.64 15.35
C PRO A 124 1.01 -12.47 16.86
N ALA A 125 2.07 -12.68 17.65
CA ALA A 125 2.03 -12.55 19.11
C ALA A 125 1.68 -11.13 19.55
N VAL A 126 2.38 -10.12 19.00
CA VAL A 126 2.13 -8.71 19.32
C VAL A 126 0.73 -8.28 18.88
N SER A 127 0.30 -8.70 17.68
CA SER A 127 -1.04 -8.42 17.16
C SER A 127 -2.14 -9.00 18.06
N PHE A 128 -1.95 -10.25 18.52
CA PHE A 128 -2.87 -10.91 19.44
C PHE A 128 -2.97 -10.17 20.78
N LEU A 129 -1.84 -9.84 21.41
CA LEU A 129 -1.82 -9.10 22.68
C LEU A 129 -2.54 -7.75 22.57
N VAL A 130 -2.27 -7.01 21.49
CA VAL A 130 -2.93 -5.74 21.22
C VAL A 130 -4.44 -5.93 21.02
N LEU A 131 -4.86 -6.95 20.29
CA LEU A 131 -6.28 -7.26 20.07
C LEU A 131 -6.98 -7.58 21.39
N MET A 132 -6.37 -8.42 22.23
CA MET A 132 -6.90 -8.79 23.55
C MET A 132 -7.06 -7.57 24.47
N MET A 133 -6.06 -6.68 24.49
CA MET A 133 -6.16 -5.42 25.22
C MET A 133 -7.34 -4.56 24.76
N PHE A 134 -7.58 -4.43 23.45
CA PHE A 134 -8.74 -3.68 22.95
C PHE A 134 -10.08 -4.30 23.33
N ILE A 135 -10.17 -5.63 23.28
CA ILE A 135 -11.37 -6.36 23.69
C ILE A 135 -11.64 -6.12 25.18
N ALA A 136 -10.62 -6.26 26.03
CA ALA A 136 -10.73 -6.02 27.47
C ALA A 136 -11.15 -4.58 27.79
N LEU A 137 -10.56 -3.58 27.13
CA LEU A 137 -10.96 -2.17 27.29
C LEU A 137 -12.39 -1.90 26.82
N HIS A 138 -12.82 -2.55 25.74
CA HIS A 138 -14.19 -2.40 25.23
C HIS A 138 -15.20 -3.00 26.20
N ILE A 139 -14.95 -4.20 26.72
CA ILE A 139 -15.78 -4.86 27.73
C ILE A 139 -15.85 -4.00 29.00
N LYS A 140 -14.70 -3.51 29.50
CA LYS A 140 -14.66 -2.64 30.67
C LYS A 140 -15.52 -1.39 30.49
N LYS A 141 -15.45 -0.73 29.32
CA LYS A 141 -16.31 0.43 29.01
C LYS A 141 -17.77 0.06 28.85
N TYR A 142 -18.06 -1.08 28.22
CA TYR A 142 -19.43 -1.54 28.01
C TYR A 142 -20.16 -1.75 29.35
N CYS A 143 -19.50 -2.42 30.30
CA CYS A 143 -20.06 -2.72 31.61
C CYS A 143 -20.17 -1.50 32.53
N ASN A 144 -19.18 -0.59 32.49
CA ASN A 144 -19.09 0.49 33.48
C ASN A 144 -19.64 1.84 33.00
N ASP A 145 -19.73 2.08 31.69
CA ASP A 145 -20.19 3.35 31.13
C ASP A 145 -21.48 3.17 30.32
N MET A 146 -22.61 3.49 30.95
CA MET A 146 -23.94 3.42 30.34
C MET A 146 -24.15 4.42 29.19
N LYS A 147 -23.28 5.44 29.04
CA LYS A 147 -23.32 6.39 27.92
C LYS A 147 -22.49 5.90 26.73
N TYR A 148 -21.47 5.08 26.97
CA TYR A 148 -20.56 4.57 25.94
C TYR A 148 -21.31 3.78 24.87
N GLU A 149 -21.35 4.29 23.63
CA GLU A 149 -22.00 3.67 22.46
C GLU A 149 -23.46 3.21 22.68
N ASN A 150 -24.16 3.74 23.69
CA ASN A 150 -25.53 3.37 24.02
C ASN A 150 -26.53 4.14 23.16
N ARG A 151 -26.67 3.70 21.92
CA ARG A 151 -27.55 4.30 20.90
C ARG A 151 -28.39 3.28 20.14
N PHE A 152 -28.20 2.00 20.42
CA PHE A 152 -28.85 0.94 19.67
C PHE A 152 -30.12 0.53 20.38
N VAL A 153 -31.20 0.35 19.63
CA VAL A 153 -32.43 -0.26 20.10
C VAL A 153 -32.27 -1.76 19.87
N SER A 154 -31.85 -2.47 20.91
CA SER A 154 -31.69 -3.92 20.89
C SER A 154 -32.97 -4.64 21.32
N SER A 155 -33.02 -5.97 21.19
CA SER A 155 -34.17 -6.77 21.64
C SER A 155 -34.47 -6.54 23.12
N ARG A 156 -33.44 -6.46 23.98
CA ARG A 156 -33.60 -6.18 25.42
C ARG A 156 -34.28 -4.83 25.69
N PHE A 157 -34.01 -3.83 24.85
CA PHE A 157 -34.69 -2.54 24.95
C PHE A 157 -36.17 -2.67 24.57
N VAL A 158 -36.49 -3.41 23.51
CA VAL A 158 -37.87 -3.65 23.08
C VAL A 158 -38.64 -4.37 24.17
N ASP A 159 -38.09 -5.45 24.71
CA ASP A 159 -38.69 -6.22 25.81
C ASP A 159 -38.97 -5.34 27.04
N PHE A 160 -38.06 -4.41 27.35
CA PHE A 160 -38.23 -3.47 28.45
C PHE A 160 -39.32 -2.43 28.17
N ASP A 161 -39.36 -1.87 26.96
CA ASP A 161 -40.39 -0.90 26.55
C ASP A 161 -41.80 -1.51 26.58
N GLU A 162 -41.93 -2.75 26.10
CA GLU A 162 -43.19 -3.50 26.13
C GLU A 162 -43.67 -3.75 27.56
N LYS A 163 -42.77 -4.11 28.48
CA LYS A 163 -43.10 -4.26 29.92
C LYS A 163 -43.60 -2.94 30.51
N GLN A 164 -42.92 -1.83 30.25
CA GLN A 164 -43.35 -0.51 30.74
C GLN A 164 -44.72 -0.13 30.19
N LYS A 165 -44.97 -0.41 28.91
CA LYS A 165 -46.26 -0.18 28.27
C LYS A 165 -47.38 -1.03 28.91
N ALA A 166 -47.10 -2.30 29.21
CA ALA A 166 -48.05 -3.19 29.88
C ALA A 166 -48.37 -2.74 31.30
N GLU A 167 -47.39 -2.16 32.01
CA GLU A 167 -47.56 -1.57 33.35
C GLU A 167 -48.22 -0.16 33.33
N GLY A 168 -48.64 0.34 32.17
CA GLY A 168 -49.26 1.67 32.03
C GLY A 168 -48.28 2.84 32.19
N LYS A 169 -46.98 2.58 32.18
CA LYS A 169 -45.93 3.61 32.28
C LYS A 169 -45.63 4.22 30.89
N PRO A 170 -45.01 5.41 30.84
CA PRO A 170 -44.62 6.03 29.58
C PRO A 170 -43.66 5.12 28.79
N HIS A 171 -44.00 4.87 27.53
CA HIS A 171 -43.23 4.05 26.61
C HIS A 171 -42.59 4.90 25.50
N VAL A 172 -41.56 4.36 24.84
CA VAL A 172 -40.73 5.04 23.85
C VAL A 172 -41.11 4.66 22.41
N LEU A 173 -41.44 3.41 22.11
CA LEU A 173 -41.72 2.98 20.73
C LEU A 173 -43.16 3.34 20.29
N PRO A 174 -43.42 3.73 19.03
CA PRO A 174 -42.50 3.84 17.90
C PRO A 174 -41.60 5.08 17.96
N LEU A 175 -40.42 4.97 17.34
CA LEU A 175 -39.50 6.10 17.18
C LEU A 175 -40.00 7.06 16.08
N THR A 176 -39.80 8.36 16.29
CA THR A 176 -40.03 9.36 15.24
C THR A 176 -38.92 9.31 14.18
N PRO A 177 -39.14 9.82 12.95
CA PRO A 177 -38.12 9.81 11.88
C PRO A 177 -36.80 10.52 12.23
N GLU A 178 -36.86 11.51 13.14
CA GLU A 178 -35.66 12.16 13.66
C GLU A 178 -34.92 11.31 14.69
N GLU A 179 -35.65 10.57 15.52
CA GLU A 179 -35.09 9.67 16.51
C GLU A 179 -34.48 8.43 15.86
N GLU A 180 -35.06 7.91 14.78
CA GLU A 180 -34.53 6.76 14.03
C GLU A 180 -33.14 7.07 13.41
N LYS A 181 -32.86 8.34 13.09
CA LYS A 181 -31.52 8.79 12.66
C LYS A 181 -30.50 8.79 13.81
N LEU A 182 -30.96 8.91 15.06
CA LEU A 182 -30.13 8.96 16.26
C LEU A 182 -29.95 7.58 16.90
N TYR A 183 -31.03 6.79 16.92
CA TYR A 183 -31.15 5.50 17.57
C TYR A 183 -31.46 4.43 16.52
N THR A 184 -30.56 3.46 16.38
CA THR A 184 -30.64 2.47 15.30
C THR A 184 -31.13 1.13 15.86
N ALA A 185 -32.18 0.57 15.28
CA ALA A 185 -32.66 -0.77 15.60
C ALA A 185 -31.63 -1.84 15.18
N VAL A 186 -31.47 -2.87 16.02
CA VAL A 186 -30.52 -3.97 15.81
C VAL A 186 -31.24 -5.32 16.01
N PRO A 187 -31.04 -6.32 15.12
CA PRO A 187 -30.27 -6.28 13.87
C PRO A 187 -30.95 -5.43 12.79
N SER A 188 -30.15 -4.72 11.99
CA SER A 188 -30.63 -4.08 10.78
C SER A 188 -29.67 -4.37 9.64
N ALA A 189 -30.22 -4.86 8.52
CA ALA A 189 -29.47 -5.09 7.28
C ALA A 189 -29.25 -3.78 6.49
N ARG A 190 -30.13 -2.80 6.65
CA ARG A 190 -30.12 -1.56 5.85
C ARG A 190 -28.87 -0.70 6.16
N PRO A 191 -28.14 -0.23 5.13
CA PRO A 191 -27.02 0.68 5.35
C PRO A 191 -27.52 2.04 5.83
N THR A 192 -26.94 2.55 6.92
CA THR A 192 -27.26 3.90 7.41
C THR A 192 -26.33 4.96 6.77
N PRO A 193 -26.75 6.23 6.63
CA PRO A 193 -25.86 7.28 6.10
C PRO A 193 -24.61 7.50 6.96
N ARG A 194 -24.68 7.17 8.25
CA ARG A 194 -23.50 7.16 9.16
C ARG A 194 -22.55 6.02 8.83
N GLU A 195 -23.07 4.84 8.49
CA GLU A 195 -22.27 3.70 8.03
C GLU A 195 -21.61 4.01 6.69
N GLY A 196 -22.31 4.63 5.73
CA GLY A 196 -21.72 5.10 4.47
C GLY A 196 -20.55 6.08 4.70
N ARG A 197 -20.71 7.04 5.62
CA ARG A 197 -19.62 7.96 5.99
C ARG A 197 -18.45 7.25 6.67
N ALA A 198 -18.71 6.20 7.44
CA ALA A 198 -17.69 5.37 8.06
C ALA A 198 -16.95 4.50 7.03
N MET A 199 -17.66 3.95 6.05
CA MET A 199 -17.09 3.22 4.91
C MET A 199 -16.22 4.13 4.05
N LEU A 200 -16.66 5.36 3.78
CA LEU A 200 -15.84 6.35 3.05
C LEU A 200 -14.53 6.66 3.81
N LYS A 201 -14.62 6.92 5.13
CA LYS A 201 -13.43 7.08 5.99
C LYS A 201 -12.57 5.82 6.07
N PHE A 202 -13.17 4.65 5.85
CA PHE A 202 -12.43 3.40 5.76
C PHE A 202 -11.66 3.30 4.44
N GLY A 203 -12.29 3.69 3.33
CA GLY A 203 -11.78 3.58 1.97
C GLY A 203 -10.70 4.59 1.59
N VAL A 204 -10.73 5.83 2.12
CA VAL A 204 -9.74 6.86 1.75
C VAL A 204 -8.27 6.37 1.91
N PRO A 205 -7.86 5.78 3.05
CA PRO A 205 -6.51 5.23 3.16
C PRO A 205 -6.25 4.02 2.25
N VAL A 206 -7.27 3.22 1.96
CA VAL A 206 -7.12 2.08 1.05
C VAL A 206 -6.81 2.57 -0.36
N ALA A 207 -7.53 3.59 -0.83
CA ALA A 207 -7.29 4.21 -2.13
C ALA A 207 -5.89 4.86 -2.22
N SER A 208 -5.44 5.56 -1.17
CA SER A 208 -4.11 6.17 -1.18
C SER A 208 -2.98 5.12 -1.24
N HIS A 209 -3.11 4.02 -0.49
CA HIS A 209 -2.14 2.93 -0.52
C HIS A 209 -2.18 2.17 -1.86
N LEU A 210 -3.35 2.00 -2.46
CA LEU A 210 -3.51 1.44 -3.80
C LEU A 210 -2.73 2.24 -4.84
N VAL A 211 -2.91 3.57 -4.84
CA VAL A 211 -2.16 4.46 -5.74
C VAL A 211 -0.65 4.32 -5.50
N ALA A 212 -0.21 4.30 -4.24
CA ALA A 212 1.20 4.10 -3.91
C ALA A 212 1.73 2.76 -4.44
N TRP A 213 0.99 1.66 -4.28
CA TRP A 213 1.38 0.35 -4.79
C TRP A 213 1.47 0.33 -6.32
N VAL A 214 0.52 0.97 -7.02
CA VAL A 214 0.57 1.13 -8.48
C VAL A 214 1.82 1.91 -8.90
N ILE A 215 2.17 2.99 -8.18
CA ILE A 215 3.40 3.75 -8.46
C ILE A 215 4.64 2.86 -8.29
N PHE A 216 4.77 2.11 -7.19
CA PHE A 216 5.91 1.21 -6.99
C PHE A 216 6.03 0.15 -8.08
N ILE A 217 4.91 -0.47 -8.47
CA ILE A 217 4.87 -1.46 -9.56
C ILE A 217 5.25 -0.81 -10.90
N THR A 218 4.79 0.42 -11.15
CA THR A 218 5.12 1.17 -12.37
C THR A 218 6.61 1.49 -12.43
N VAL A 219 7.22 1.90 -11.32
CA VAL A 219 8.67 2.16 -11.25
C VAL A 219 9.46 0.89 -11.58
N ASP A 220 9.06 -0.25 -11.05
CA ASP A 220 9.70 -1.55 -11.34
C ASP A 220 9.57 -1.93 -12.82
N ALA A 221 8.38 -1.74 -13.41
CA ALA A 221 8.14 -1.96 -14.82
C ALA A 221 8.97 -1.01 -15.71
N LEU A 222 9.10 0.26 -15.32
CA LEU A 222 9.94 1.24 -16.00
C LEU A 222 11.42 0.85 -15.92
N LEU A 223 11.90 0.37 -14.77
CA LEU A 223 13.28 -0.13 -14.61
C LEU A 223 13.53 -1.37 -15.48
N TYR A 224 12.56 -2.29 -15.56
CA TYR A 224 12.61 -3.42 -16.48
C TYR A 224 12.71 -2.95 -17.93
N CYS A 225 11.83 -2.03 -18.36
CA CYS A 225 11.87 -1.47 -19.71
C CYS A 225 13.17 -0.74 -20.00
N PHE A 226 13.73 0.00 -19.04
CA PHE A 226 15.02 0.67 -19.20
C PHE A 226 16.15 -0.33 -19.45
N VAL A 227 16.18 -1.42 -18.69
CA VAL A 227 17.18 -2.48 -18.89
C VAL A 227 16.99 -3.15 -20.25
N ASP A 228 15.76 -3.50 -20.63
CA ASP A 228 15.45 -4.19 -21.88
C ASP A 228 15.72 -3.33 -23.14
N ILE A 229 15.27 -2.08 -23.15
CA ILE A 229 15.50 -1.11 -24.23
C ILE A 229 16.98 -0.72 -24.31
N GLY A 230 17.63 -0.52 -23.15
CA GLY A 230 19.06 -0.24 -23.07
C GLY A 230 19.88 -1.36 -23.71
N ILE A 231 19.52 -2.62 -23.43
CA ILE A 231 20.12 -3.80 -24.06
C ILE A 231 19.92 -3.80 -25.58
N ALA A 232 18.69 -3.59 -26.06
CA ALA A 232 18.38 -3.58 -27.49
C ALA A 232 19.20 -2.50 -28.25
N THR A 233 19.35 -1.33 -27.64
CA THR A 233 20.12 -0.21 -28.20
C THR A 233 21.63 -0.50 -28.18
N LEU A 234 22.15 -1.15 -27.13
CA LEU A 234 23.56 -1.54 -26.98
C LEU A 234 24.00 -2.67 -27.93
N ILE A 235 23.07 -3.54 -28.34
CA ILE A 235 23.31 -4.60 -29.34
C ILE A 235 23.43 -4.00 -30.76
N GLY A 236 23.02 -2.74 -30.97
CA GLY A 236 23.07 -2.10 -32.28
C GLY A 236 22.04 -2.67 -33.25
N ILE A 237 20.88 -3.12 -32.77
CA ILE A 237 19.74 -3.44 -33.64
C ILE A 237 19.23 -2.09 -34.18
N PRO A 238 19.29 -1.82 -35.50
CA PRO A 238 18.78 -0.57 -36.04
C PRO A 238 17.25 -0.56 -35.90
N LEU A 239 16.75 0.25 -34.97
CA LEU A 239 15.33 0.62 -34.91
C LEU A 239 15.11 1.79 -35.88
N GLY A 240 15.07 1.51 -37.17
CA GLY A 240 14.72 2.49 -38.20
C GLY A 240 15.54 2.36 -39.48
N GLU A 241 14.80 2.04 -40.55
CA GLU A 241 15.09 2.18 -42.00
C GLU A 241 16.49 1.79 -42.50
N GLU A 242 16.54 0.61 -43.12
CA GLU A 242 17.61 0.20 -44.03
C GLU A 242 17.69 1.14 -45.23
N ASN A 243 18.78 1.90 -45.34
CA ASN A 243 19.29 2.36 -46.62
C ASN A 243 20.66 1.73 -46.84
N HIS A 244 20.72 0.76 -47.75
CA HIS A 244 21.94 0.06 -48.14
C HIS A 244 22.89 1.00 -48.90
N GLN A 245 23.91 1.50 -48.22
CA GLN A 245 25.13 1.98 -48.86
C GLN A 245 26.32 1.18 -48.29
N LYS A 246 27.03 0.47 -49.18
CA LYS A 246 28.16 -0.41 -48.85
C LYS A 246 29.42 0.42 -48.62
N ASP A 247 29.59 0.93 -47.41
CA ASP A 247 30.91 1.33 -46.91
C ASP A 247 31.48 0.19 -46.05
N PHE A 248 32.81 0.03 -46.02
CA PHE A 248 33.51 -0.88 -45.11
C PHE A 248 33.32 -0.43 -43.65
N SER A 249 32.13 -0.64 -43.09
CA SER A 249 31.82 -0.35 -41.71
C SER A 249 32.09 -1.58 -40.85
N TYR A 250 33.14 -1.55 -40.04
CA TYR A 250 33.26 -2.50 -38.93
C TYR A 250 32.25 -2.08 -37.85
N SER A 251 31.12 -2.78 -37.76
CA SER A 251 30.17 -2.61 -36.65
C SER A 251 30.74 -3.32 -35.42
N VAL A 252 31.41 -2.58 -34.53
CA VAL A 252 31.81 -3.12 -33.23
C VAL A 252 30.59 -3.06 -32.31
N THR A 253 29.93 -4.19 -32.07
CA THR A 253 28.85 -4.27 -31.08
C THR A 253 29.40 -3.88 -29.71
N LEU A 254 28.70 -3.00 -28.98
CA LEU A 254 29.15 -2.57 -27.65
C LEU A 254 29.03 -3.70 -26.62
N PHE A 255 28.12 -4.65 -26.83
CA PHE A 255 27.91 -5.84 -25.99
C PHE A 255 28.04 -7.16 -26.76
N GLU A 256 28.70 -8.13 -26.12
CA GLU A 256 28.76 -9.52 -26.59
C GLU A 256 27.42 -10.24 -26.34
N LYS A 257 26.91 -10.95 -27.35
CA LYS A 257 25.57 -11.58 -27.29
C LYS A 257 25.44 -12.60 -26.14
N GLU A 258 26.52 -13.29 -25.83
CA GLU A 258 26.56 -14.30 -24.75
C GLU A 258 26.47 -13.68 -23.35
N CYS A 259 26.79 -12.39 -23.21
CA CYS A 259 26.80 -11.69 -21.93
C CYS A 259 25.49 -10.96 -21.62
N LEU A 260 24.46 -11.06 -22.45
CA LEU A 260 23.22 -10.31 -22.28
C LEU A 260 22.43 -10.76 -21.04
N PRO A 261 21.99 -9.85 -20.17
CA PRO A 261 21.20 -10.22 -19.02
C PRO A 261 19.77 -10.55 -19.48
N LYS A 262 19.17 -11.55 -18.86
CA LYS A 262 17.74 -11.89 -19.07
C LYS A 262 16.94 -11.23 -17.95
N PRO A 263 16.31 -10.07 -18.18
CA PRO A 263 15.57 -9.41 -17.13
C PRO A 263 14.35 -10.25 -16.74
N LYS A 264 14.04 -10.30 -15.44
CA LYS A 264 12.86 -10.99 -14.93
C LYS A 264 11.84 -9.96 -14.46
N LEU A 265 10.58 -10.23 -14.75
CA LEU A 265 9.46 -9.39 -14.36
C LEU A 265 8.49 -10.23 -13.52
N LEU A 266 8.56 -10.10 -12.20
CA LEU A 266 7.77 -10.88 -11.24
C LEU A 266 6.43 -10.20 -10.91
N LEU A 267 5.76 -9.61 -11.91
CA LEU A 267 4.49 -8.91 -11.73
C LEU A 267 3.39 -9.85 -11.20
N TYR A 268 3.24 -11.02 -11.82
CA TYR A 268 2.18 -11.98 -11.47
C TYR A 268 2.26 -12.43 -10.02
N ASP A 269 3.47 -12.78 -9.56
CA ASP A 269 3.70 -13.22 -8.19
C ASP A 269 3.24 -12.15 -7.19
N SER A 270 3.40 -10.88 -7.52
CA SER A 270 3.06 -9.74 -6.66
C SER A 270 1.58 -9.39 -6.70
N ILE A 271 0.93 -9.53 -7.85
CA ILE A 271 -0.49 -9.17 -8.06
C ILE A 271 -1.43 -10.07 -7.26
N VAL A 272 -1.18 -11.38 -7.22
CA VAL A 272 -2.05 -12.35 -6.51
C VAL A 272 -2.22 -12.03 -5.01
N PRO A 273 -1.15 -11.89 -4.19
CA PRO A 273 -1.29 -11.55 -2.78
C PRO A 273 -1.83 -10.14 -2.56
N LEU A 274 -1.52 -9.19 -3.45
CA LEU A 274 -2.13 -7.85 -3.44
C LEU A 274 -3.65 -7.92 -3.63
N ALA A 275 -4.11 -8.70 -4.60
CA ALA A 275 -5.53 -8.92 -4.85
C ALA A 275 -6.23 -9.55 -3.64
N ALA A 276 -5.58 -10.52 -2.97
CA ALA A 276 -6.10 -11.10 -1.74
C ALA A 276 -6.19 -10.07 -0.58
N ILE A 277 -5.18 -9.22 -0.41
CA ILE A 277 -5.20 -8.11 0.58
C ILE A 277 -6.31 -7.11 0.25
N LEU A 278 -6.56 -6.83 -1.03
CA LEU A 278 -7.62 -5.92 -1.45
C LEU A 278 -9.02 -6.51 -1.24
N LEU A 279 -9.20 -7.79 -1.57
CA LEU A 279 -10.45 -8.50 -1.32
C LEU A 279 -10.78 -8.54 0.18
N THR A 280 -9.78 -8.83 1.02
CA THR A 280 -9.96 -8.82 2.48
C THR A 280 -10.25 -7.41 3.01
N LEU A 281 -9.62 -6.36 2.48
CA LEU A 281 -9.96 -4.96 2.81
C LEU A 281 -11.39 -4.60 2.39
N LEU A 282 -11.86 -5.07 1.23
CA LEU A 282 -13.23 -4.87 0.75
C LEU A 282 -14.24 -5.56 1.66
N LEU A 283 -14.02 -6.83 2.00
CA LEU A 283 -14.85 -7.56 2.96
C LEU A 283 -14.86 -6.87 4.33
N MET A 284 -13.70 -6.41 4.81
CA MET A 284 -13.62 -5.64 6.04
C MET A 284 -14.38 -4.31 5.97
N ALA A 285 -14.39 -3.63 4.83
CA ALA A 285 -15.14 -2.38 4.64
C ALA A 285 -16.65 -2.62 4.71
N LEU A 286 -17.13 -3.68 4.04
CA LEU A 286 -18.54 -4.11 4.08
C LEU A 286 -18.97 -4.49 5.50
N MET A 287 -18.13 -5.26 6.19
CA MET A 287 -18.42 -5.73 7.55
C MET A 287 -18.21 -4.66 8.62
N ALA A 288 -17.47 -3.57 8.35
CA ALA A 288 -17.15 -2.55 9.35
C ALA A 288 -18.38 -1.92 10.00
N ALA A 289 -19.47 -1.77 9.23
CA ALA A 289 -20.75 -1.31 9.72
C ALA A 289 -21.43 -2.30 10.67
N LYS A 290 -21.39 -3.60 10.33
CA LYS A 290 -22.04 -4.69 11.07
C LYS A 290 -21.26 -5.13 12.31
N VAL A 291 -19.94 -4.94 12.33
CA VAL A 291 -19.09 -5.29 13.48
C VAL A 291 -19.53 -4.60 14.76
N ALA A 292 -20.05 -3.37 14.70
CA ALA A 292 -20.57 -2.68 15.88
C ALA A 292 -21.85 -3.34 16.43
N GLN A 293 -22.75 -3.77 15.54
CA GLN A 293 -23.96 -4.52 15.91
C GLN A 293 -23.60 -5.88 16.50
N LEU A 294 -22.67 -6.60 15.86
CA LEU A 294 -22.19 -7.90 16.35
C LEU A 294 -21.56 -7.79 17.74
N ARG A 295 -20.70 -6.78 17.96
CA ARG A 295 -20.09 -6.53 19.28
C ARG A 295 -21.14 -6.29 20.35
N LEU A 296 -22.15 -5.48 20.05
CA LEU A 296 -23.27 -5.26 20.97
C LEU A 296 -23.99 -6.56 21.29
N MET A 297 -24.38 -7.34 20.27
CA MET A 297 -25.08 -8.62 20.47
C MET A 297 -24.27 -9.60 21.32
N VAL A 298 -22.96 -9.70 21.06
CA VAL A 298 -22.05 -10.52 21.86
C VAL A 298 -22.02 -10.01 23.31
N CYS A 299 -21.81 -8.72 23.53
CA CYS A 299 -21.78 -8.14 24.87
C CYS A 299 -23.12 -8.29 25.62
N GLU A 300 -24.27 -8.17 24.94
CA GLU A 300 -25.58 -8.39 25.52
C GLU A 300 -25.81 -9.85 25.96
N ARG A 301 -25.24 -10.81 25.21
CA ARG A 301 -25.33 -12.23 25.55
C ARG A 301 -24.49 -12.60 26.76
N PHE A 302 -23.27 -12.05 26.87
CA PHE A 302 -22.34 -12.36 27.97
C PHE A 302 -22.55 -11.49 29.22
N PHE A 303 -22.99 -10.24 29.07
CA PHE A 303 -23.15 -9.27 30.16
C PHE A 303 -24.60 -8.77 30.24
N THR A 304 -25.51 -9.66 30.63
CA THR A 304 -26.96 -9.42 30.65
C THR A 304 -27.37 -8.29 31.60
N THR A 305 -26.81 -8.26 32.82
CA THR A 305 -27.11 -7.22 33.82
C THR A 305 -26.71 -5.83 33.34
N ALA A 306 -25.52 -5.71 32.73
CA ALA A 306 -25.07 -4.48 32.10
C ALA A 306 -25.98 -4.07 30.93
N ALA A 307 -26.44 -5.03 30.12
CA ALA A 307 -27.35 -4.77 29.01
C ALA A 307 -28.71 -4.22 29.49
N GLU A 308 -29.29 -4.80 30.53
CA GLU A 308 -30.57 -4.37 31.11
C GLU A 308 -30.48 -2.94 31.66
N MET A 309 -29.47 -2.65 32.50
CA MET A 309 -29.23 -1.28 33.00
C MET A 309 -29.04 -0.25 31.86
N ARG A 310 -28.38 -0.66 30.78
CA ARG A 310 -28.17 0.21 29.61
C ARG A 310 -29.46 0.46 28.83
N ALA A 311 -30.34 -0.53 28.73
CA ALA A 311 -31.66 -0.39 28.11
C ALA A 311 -32.54 0.59 28.91
N GLU A 312 -32.58 0.44 30.23
CA GLU A 312 -33.29 1.35 31.14
C GLU A 312 -32.78 2.79 31.03
N PHE A 313 -31.45 2.94 31.06
CA PHE A 313 -30.81 4.25 30.92
C PHE A 313 -31.15 4.90 29.58
N LEU A 314 -31.11 4.12 28.48
CA LEU A 314 -31.45 4.61 27.14
C LEU A 314 -32.92 5.03 27.07
N HIS A 315 -33.83 4.24 27.64
CA HIS A 315 -35.27 4.51 27.67
C HIS A 315 -35.54 5.82 28.40
N ALA A 316 -35.01 5.96 29.62
CA ALA A 316 -35.14 7.19 30.41
C ALA A 316 -34.49 8.40 29.74
N LYS A 317 -33.41 8.21 28.96
CA LYS A 317 -32.75 9.29 28.20
C LYS A 317 -33.62 9.77 27.04
N ILE A 318 -34.31 8.87 26.34
CA ILE A 318 -35.19 9.24 25.22
C ILE A 318 -36.41 10.01 25.76
N LEU A 319 -37.07 9.51 26.80
CA LEU A 319 -38.20 10.21 27.43
C LEU A 319 -37.82 11.61 27.92
N ARG A 320 -36.66 11.75 28.59
CA ARG A 320 -36.15 13.07 29.02
C ARG A 320 -35.92 14.02 27.85
N LYS A 321 -35.40 13.53 26.72
CA LYS A 321 -35.23 14.36 25.51
C LYS A 321 -36.55 14.78 24.90
N ARG A 322 -37.55 13.89 24.83
CA ARG A 322 -38.90 14.22 24.33
C ARG A 322 -39.55 15.30 25.19
N LEU A 323 -39.48 15.17 26.51
CA LEU A 323 -39.98 16.17 27.47
C LEU A 323 -39.30 17.54 27.29
N LYS A 324 -37.97 17.55 27.19
CA LYS A 324 -37.20 18.79 26.96
C LYS A 324 -37.60 19.46 25.64
N ARG A 325 -37.70 18.70 24.56
CA ARG A 325 -38.12 19.21 23.24
C ARG A 325 -39.53 19.77 23.27
N ARG A 326 -40.47 19.10 23.96
CA ARG A 326 -41.84 19.60 24.16
C ARG A 326 -41.85 20.93 24.93
N LYS A 327 -41.06 21.03 26.01
CA LYS A 327 -40.94 22.28 26.79
C LYS A 327 -40.37 23.43 25.97
N GLU A 328 -39.32 23.17 25.19
CA GLU A 328 -38.72 24.16 24.28
C GLU A 328 -39.70 24.60 23.19
N SER A 329 -40.43 23.66 22.58
CA SER A 329 -41.50 23.97 21.61
C SER A 329 -42.60 24.84 22.21
N ASN A 330 -43.06 24.51 23.43
CA ASN A 330 -44.11 25.26 24.11
C ASN A 330 -43.62 26.68 24.46
N ASN A 331 -42.40 26.82 24.96
CA ASN A 331 -41.81 28.14 25.22
C ASN A 331 -41.71 28.95 23.92
N CYS A 332 -41.23 28.37 22.83
CA CYS A 332 -41.13 29.04 21.53
C CYS A 332 -42.51 29.47 20.98
N SER A 333 -43.55 28.66 21.21
CA SER A 333 -44.93 29.01 20.88
C SER A 333 -45.50 30.14 21.75
N LEU A 334 -45.14 30.20 23.04
CA LEU A 334 -45.55 31.27 23.93
C LEU A 334 -44.85 32.58 23.59
N THR A 335 -43.55 32.54 23.29
CA THR A 335 -42.80 33.74 22.86
C THR A 335 -43.33 34.29 21.54
N SER A 336 -43.70 33.44 20.59
CA SER A 336 -44.30 33.87 19.32
C SER A 336 -45.73 34.40 19.46
N LEU A 337 -46.51 33.90 20.43
CA LEU A 337 -47.81 34.47 20.81
C LEU A 337 -47.66 35.86 21.43
N TYR A 338 -46.69 36.05 22.34
CA TYR A 338 -46.40 37.35 22.96
C TYR A 338 -45.89 38.39 21.97
N PHE A 339 -45.15 37.98 20.93
CA PHE A 339 -44.59 38.86 19.89
C PHE A 339 -45.47 39.02 18.65
N LYS A 340 -46.74 38.59 18.67
CA LYS A 340 -47.68 38.98 17.61
C LYS A 340 -48.00 40.48 17.75
N PRO A 341 -47.66 41.34 16.77
CA PRO A 341 -47.85 42.78 16.87
C PRO A 341 -49.33 43.20 17.06
N HIS A 342 -50.26 42.36 16.57
CA HIS A 342 -51.70 42.46 16.83
C HIS A 342 -52.06 42.47 18.33
N PHE A 343 -51.32 41.73 19.17
CA PHE A 343 -51.63 41.61 20.60
C PHE A 343 -51.31 42.90 21.37
N TRP A 344 -50.27 43.63 20.98
CA TRP A 344 -49.82 44.85 21.66
C TRP A 344 -50.40 46.14 21.06
N CYS A 345 -50.89 46.12 19.81
CA CYS A 345 -51.51 47.28 19.16
C CYS A 345 -52.71 46.89 18.28
N PRO A 346 -53.90 46.65 18.87
CA PRO A 346 -55.11 46.29 18.13
C PRO A 346 -55.61 47.40 17.18
N LEU A 347 -55.20 48.65 17.40
CA LEU A 347 -55.66 49.82 16.65
C LEU A 347 -54.91 50.06 15.33
N LEU A 348 -53.66 49.60 15.22
CA LEU A 348 -52.83 49.75 14.00
C LEU A 348 -53.06 48.64 12.97
N PHE A 349 -53.55 47.48 13.41
CA PHE A 349 -53.84 46.32 12.57
C PHE A 349 -55.32 45.95 12.67
N ARG A 350 -56.21 46.85 12.23
CA ARG A 350 -57.60 46.46 11.97
C ARG A 350 -57.62 45.44 10.82
N PRO A 351 -58.45 44.39 10.88
CA PRO A 351 -58.78 43.62 9.69
C PRO A 351 -59.36 44.59 8.66
N LYS A 352 -58.90 44.50 7.42
CA LYS A 352 -59.50 45.24 6.31
C LYS A 352 -60.96 44.76 6.21
N GLU A 353 -61.90 45.63 6.51
CA GLU A 353 -63.30 45.38 6.19
C GLU A 353 -63.40 45.32 4.66
N ASP A 354 -63.72 44.15 4.12
CA ASP A 354 -63.99 43.99 2.70
C ASP A 354 -65.28 44.75 2.37
N PRO A 355 -65.25 45.70 1.41
CA PRO A 355 -66.43 46.46 1.06
C PRO A 355 -67.39 45.62 0.20
N HIS A 356 -68.59 45.41 0.74
CA HIS A 356 -69.89 45.16 0.08
C HIS A 356 -69.96 44.21 -1.12
N SER A 357 -70.69 43.10 -0.92
CA SER A 357 -71.61 42.58 -1.94
C SER A 357 -73.05 42.76 -1.45
N THR A 358 -73.70 43.81 -1.95
CA THR A 358 -75.14 43.87 -2.12
C THR A 358 -75.44 43.44 -3.55
N VAL A 359 -76.09 42.27 -3.70
CA VAL A 359 -77.42 42.12 -4.33
C VAL A 359 -78.14 41.05 -3.55
#